data_AF-A0ABD0QZ79-F1
#
_entry.id   AF-A0ABD0QZ79-F1
#
_cell.length_a   1.000
_cell.length_b   1.000
_cell.length_c   1.000
_cell.angle_alpha   90.00
_cell.angle_beta   90.00
_cell.angle_gamma   90.00
#
_symmetry.space_group_name_H-M   'P 1'
#
loop_
_entity.id
_entity.type
_entity.pdbx_description
1 polymer ?
#
loop_
_entity_poly.entity_id
_entity_poly.type
_entity_poly.pdbx_seq_one_letter_code
_entity_poly.pdbx_strand_id
1 'polypeptide(L)' 'MEAFYSIFTTEQQDHVKSVDYLRNNHRPTQDLDSRRIFKSALMDAWMPDLMTDSMASAADSETSR' A
#
# COMPACT_ATOMS: atom_id res chain seq x y z
N MET A 1 9.08 14.25 -3.51
CA MET A 1 9.78 12.94 -3.48
C MET A 1 11.27 13.05 -3.73
N GLU A 2 11.75 14.03 -4.52
CA GLU A 2 13.17 14.22 -4.85
C GLU A 2 14.12 14.22 -3.65
N ALA A 3 13.71 14.77 -2.51
CA ALA A 3 14.50 14.75 -1.27
C ALA A 3 14.93 13.34 -0.83
N PHE A 4 14.05 12.32 -0.97
CA PHE A 4 14.40 10.93 -0.69
C PHE A 4 15.40 10.37 -1.69
N TYR A 5 15.43 10.91 -2.91
CA TYR A 5 16.38 10.54 -3.94
C TYR A 5 17.74 11.23 -3.82
N SER A 6 17.88 12.19 -2.91
CA SER A 6 19.13 12.90 -2.66
C SER A 6 19.83 12.47 -1.37
N ILE A 7 19.38 11.39 -0.74
CA ILE A 7 20.01 10.84 0.46
C ILE A 7 21.25 10.04 0.06
N PHE A 8 22.37 10.33 0.71
CA PHE A 8 23.63 9.60 0.56
C PHE A 8 23.87 8.64 1.71
N THR A 9 24.54 7.53 1.40
CA THR A 9 25.10 6.56 2.35
C THR A 9 26.59 6.43 2.10
N THR A 10 27.31 5.83 3.03
CA THR A 10 28.73 5.52 2.87
C THR A 10 28.98 4.04 3.10
N GLU A 11 29.79 3.42 2.25
CA GLU A 11 30.28 2.06 2.46
C GLU A 11 31.77 2.09 2.81
N GLN A 12 32.16 1.34 3.83
CA GLN A 12 33.57 1.18 4.20
C GLN A 12 34.04 -0.19 3.70
N GLN A 13 34.98 -0.19 2.77
CA GLN A 13 35.64 -1.39 2.27
C GLN A 13 37.15 -1.24 2.50
N ASP A 14 37.73 -2.19 3.24
CA ASP A 14 39.11 -2.12 3.74
C ASP A 14 39.40 -0.79 4.47
N HIS A 15 40.29 0.03 3.88
CA HIS A 15 40.74 1.32 4.42
C HIS A 15 40.09 2.52 3.70
N VAL A 16 39.14 2.26 2.80
CA VAL A 16 38.51 3.29 1.95
C VAL A 16 37.03 3.42 2.31
N LYS A 17 36.52 4.64 2.21
CA LYS A 17 35.11 4.97 2.43
C LYS A 17 34.53 5.59 1.15
N SER A 18 33.55 4.94 0.54
CA SER A 18 32.81 5.47 -0.61
C SER A 18 31.58 6.27 -0.17
N VAL A 19 31.03 7.06 -1.08
CA VAL A 19 29.75 7.76 -0.91
C VAL A 19 28.85 7.38 -2.08
N ASP A 20 27.65 6.90 -1.78
CA ASP A 20 26.69 6.39 -2.76
C ASP A 20 25.27 6.87 -2.42
N TYR A 21 24.33 6.77 -3.37
CA TYR A 21 22.93 7.09 -3.08
C TYR A 21 22.25 5.97 -2.29
N LEU A 22 21.53 6.32 -1.22
CA LEU A 22 20.72 5.36 -0.50
C LEU A 22 19.48 4.99 -1.33
N ARG A 23 19.44 3.72 -1.78
CA ARG A 23 18.40 3.18 -2.65
C ARG A 23 17.88 1.86 -2.13
N ASN A 24 16.59 1.59 -2.39
CA ASN A 24 15.97 0.28 -2.18
C ASN A 24 16.31 -0.35 -0.82
N ASN A 25 16.33 0.47 0.24
CA ASN A 25 16.73 0.10 1.59
C ASN A 25 15.61 -0.58 2.38
N HIS A 26 14.86 -1.47 1.72
CA HIS A 26 13.81 -2.25 2.33
C HIS A 26 14.25 -3.72 2.43
N ARG A 27 13.86 -4.38 3.51
CA ARG A 27 14.06 -5.82 3.65
C ARG A 27 13.07 -6.55 2.72
N PRO A 28 13.46 -7.67 2.09
CA PRO A 28 12.52 -8.53 1.39
C PRO A 28 11.38 -9.00 2.30
N THR A 29 10.18 -9.15 1.74
CA THR A 29 9.03 -9.74 2.43
C THR A 29 9.39 -11.10 3.01
N GLN A 30 8.92 -11.38 4.22
CA GLN A 30 9.18 -12.64 4.93
C GLN A 30 7.89 -13.44 5.06
N ASP A 31 8.02 -14.76 5.22
CA ASP A 31 6.88 -15.62 5.47
C ASP A 31 6.28 -15.38 6.86
N LEU A 32 4.97 -15.60 6.98
CA LEU A 32 4.24 -15.49 8.23
C LEU A 32 4.30 -16.78 9.06
N ASP A 33 4.75 -17.89 8.48
CA ASP A 33 4.65 -19.22 9.08
C ASP A 33 3.19 -19.52 9.47
N SER A 34 2.93 -19.82 10.75
CA SER A 34 1.59 -20.06 11.29
C SER A 34 0.86 -18.78 11.76
N ARG A 35 1.48 -17.60 11.60
CA ARG A 35 0.93 -16.34 12.10
C ARG A 35 -0.16 -15.81 11.16
N ARG A 36 -1.21 -15.24 11.75
CA ARG A 36 -2.34 -14.66 11.03
C ARG A 36 -2.41 -13.16 11.26
N ILE A 37 -2.60 -12.40 10.19
CA ILE A 37 -2.85 -10.96 10.25
C ILE A 37 -4.36 -10.75 10.34
N PHE A 38 -4.81 -9.94 11.29
CA PHE A 38 -6.20 -9.52 11.43
C PHE A 38 -6.29 -8.01 11.17
N LYS A 39 -7.24 -7.58 10.33
CA LYS A 39 -7.52 -6.17 10.06
C LYS A 39 -8.65 -5.69 10.98
N SER A 40 -8.58 -4.47 11.49
CA SER A 40 -9.67 -3.88 12.25
C SER A 40 -10.86 -3.59 11.33
N ALA A 41 -12.07 -4.01 11.73
CA ALA A 41 -13.30 -3.82 10.96
C ALA A 41 -13.67 -2.33 10.75
N LEU A 42 -13.12 -1.42 11.56
CA LEU A 42 -13.33 0.02 11.42
C LEU A 42 -12.66 0.63 10.19
N MET A 43 -11.68 -0.04 9.59
CA MET A 43 -11.00 0.46 8.39
C MET A 43 -11.73 0.10 7.08
N ASP A 44 -12.60 -0.91 7.09
CA ASP A 44 -13.46 -1.22 5.91
C ASP A 44 -14.75 -0.40 5.89
N ALA A 45 -15.21 0.11 7.04
CA ALA A 45 -16.41 0.96 7.11
C ALA A 45 -16.22 2.37 6.49
N TRP A 46 -14.98 2.78 6.21
CA TRP A 46 -14.64 4.06 5.57
C TRP A 46 -14.25 3.93 4.10
N MET A 47 -14.28 2.72 3.54
CA MET A 47 -14.28 2.58 2.09
C MET A 47 -15.71 2.84 1.62
N PRO A 48 -15.98 3.90 0.82
CA PRO A 48 -17.29 4.07 0.22
C PRO A 48 -17.57 2.82 -0.63
N ASP A 49 -18.67 2.14 -0.31
CA ASP A 49 -19.05 0.90 -0.94
C ASP A 49 -19.25 1.11 -2.45
N LEU A 50 -18.24 0.73 -3.24
CA LEU A 50 -18.27 0.77 -4.70
C LEU A 50 -19.35 -0.17 -5.27
N MET A 51 -20.06 -0.95 -4.43
CA MET A 51 -21.11 -1.88 -4.85
C MET A 51 -22.54 -1.31 -4.82
N THR A 52 -22.77 -0.12 -4.26
CA THR A 52 -24.14 0.45 -4.17
C THR A 52 -24.65 1.02 -5.51
N ASP A 53 -23.78 1.44 -6.42
CA ASP A 53 -24.20 2.03 -7.72
C ASP A 53 -24.62 1.00 -8.79
N SER A 54 -24.31 -0.29 -8.61
CA SER A 54 -24.62 -1.31 -9.62
C SER A 54 -26.04 -1.91 -9.47
N MET A 55 -26.76 -1.63 -8.38
CA MET A 55 -28.09 -2.19 -8.11
C MET A 55 -29.24 -1.20 -8.35
N ALA A 56 -28.94 0.07 -8.65
CA ALA A 56 -29.96 1.11 -8.85
C ALA A 56 -30.61 1.09 -10.25
N SER A 57 -30.03 0.40 -11.25
CA SER A 57 -30.57 0.38 -12.64
C SER A 57 -31.56 -0.75 -12.95
N ALA A 58 -32.00 -1.53 -11.96
CA ALA A 58 -32.95 -2.64 -12.19
C ALA A 58 -34.38 -2.39 -11.66
N ALA A 59 -34.68 -1.19 -11.13
CA ALA A 59 -35.97 -0.91 -10.48
C ALA A 59 -36.84 0.16 -11.17
N ASP A 60 -36.46 0.69 -12.33
CA ASP A 60 -37.31 1.57 -13.14
C ASP A 60 -38.02 0.79 -14.24
N SER A 61 -38.95 -0.06 -13.84
CA SER A 61 -40.01 -0.52 -14.73
C SER A 61 -41.30 -0.70 -13.94
N GLU A 62 -42.33 0.02 -14.42
CA GLU A 62 -43.75 -0.10 -14.08
C GLU A 62 -44.15 0.65 -12.77
N THR A 63 -45.08 1.62 -12.74
CA THR A 63 -46.38 1.64 -13.39
C THR A 63 -46.99 3.04 -13.35
N SER A 64 -47.58 3.44 -14.48
CA SER A 64 -48.50 4.56 -14.69
C SER A 64 -49.71 4.55 -13.74
N ARG A 65 -50.08 5.72 -13.19
CA ARG A 65 -51.48 6.19 -13.00
C ARG A 65 -51.53 7.63 -12.51
#